data_AF-A0ABD6BAH5-F1
#
_entry.id   AF-A0ABD6BAH5-F1
#
_cell.length_a   1.000
_cell.length_b   1.000
_cell.length_c   1.000
_cell.angle_alpha   90.00
_cell.angle_beta   90.00
_cell.angle_gamma   90.00
#
_symmetry.space_group_name_H-M   'P 1'
#
loop_
_entity.id
_entity.type
_entity.pdbx_description
1 polymer ?
#
loop_
_entity_poly.entity_id
_entity_poly.type
_entity_poly.pdbx_seq_one_letter_code
_entity_poly.pdbx_strand_id
1 'polypeptide(L)'
;MSETLSNLGTPKVDATEKTNVPGQMTNILEFQPIDGMVLTLSNRGGGIPFQMDLRDANDDPLPLDTDLEIVYDAPHLQRPQTVSESLANIGTYNRLSIAEQQNEDYVEQTRISLNGRELVVRDIDIAAVAIESSEQIDWSNSRIYVDKDNVTTRQEA
;
A
#
# COMPACT_ATOMS: atom_id res chain seq x y z
N MET A 1 -16.44 10.04 0.51
CA MET A 1 -15.68 11.01 -0.30
C MET A 1 -14.43 10.30 -0.81
N SER A 2 -13.92 10.63 -1.99
CA SER A 2 -12.64 10.11 -2.49
C SER A 2 -11.49 10.96 -1.97
N GLU A 3 -10.44 10.32 -1.46
CA GLU A 3 -9.28 10.98 -0.85
C GLU A 3 -8.02 10.23 -1.27
N THR A 4 -6.94 10.95 -1.57
CA THR A 4 -5.63 10.32 -1.82
C THR A 4 -5.10 9.78 -0.50
N LEU A 5 -4.76 8.50 -0.45
CA LEU A 5 -4.12 7.88 0.70
C LEU A 5 -2.61 8.03 0.54
N SER A 6 -1.88 8.28 1.63
CA SER A 6 -0.43 8.36 1.61
C SER A 6 0.16 7.76 2.88
N ASN A 7 1.47 7.58 2.96
CA ASN A 7 2.15 7.14 4.19
C ASN A 7 1.93 8.07 5.40
N LEU A 8 1.45 9.30 5.19
CA LEU A 8 1.06 10.24 6.25
C LEU A 8 -0.42 10.11 6.69
N GLY A 9 -1.16 9.20 6.07
CA GLY A 9 -2.59 9.01 6.32
C GLY A 9 -3.44 10.15 5.76
N THR A 10 -4.66 10.25 6.28
CA THR A 10 -5.65 11.31 6.02
C THR A 10 -6.41 11.61 7.31
N PRO A 11 -7.21 12.69 7.39
CA PRO A 11 -8.03 12.96 8.59
C PRO A 11 -9.04 11.87 8.98
N LYS A 12 -9.20 10.81 8.17
CA LYS A 12 -10.15 9.71 8.38
C LYS A 12 -9.49 8.33 8.39
N VAL A 13 -8.21 8.24 8.07
CA VAL A 13 -7.45 6.99 8.00
C VAL A 13 -6.06 7.29 8.53
N ASP A 14 -5.75 6.68 9.66
CA ASP A 14 -4.39 6.71 10.21
C ASP A 14 -3.48 5.81 9.39
N ALA A 15 -2.25 6.28 9.18
CA ALA A 15 -1.20 5.52 8.55
C ALA A 15 -0.06 5.32 9.56
N THR A 16 0.43 4.10 9.68
CA THR A 16 1.55 3.74 10.56
C THR A 16 2.68 3.18 9.73
N GLU A 17 3.79 3.91 9.70
CA GLU A 17 5.05 3.50 9.09
C GLU A 17 5.74 2.44 9.95
N LYS A 18 6.20 1.36 9.32
CA LYS A 18 6.91 0.24 9.94
C LYS A 18 8.17 -0.10 9.14
N THR A 19 9.15 -0.67 9.82
CA THR A 19 10.38 -1.14 9.19
C THR A 19 10.25 -2.63 8.92
N ASN A 20 10.56 -3.05 7.69
CA ASN A 20 10.60 -4.47 7.34
C ASN A 20 11.78 -5.19 8.01
N VAL A 21 11.64 -6.51 8.13
CA VAL A 21 12.72 -7.42 8.49
C VAL A 21 13.33 -7.97 7.20
N PRO A 22 14.65 -7.82 6.97
CA PRO A 22 15.28 -8.32 5.76
C PRO A 22 15.07 -9.83 5.54
N GLY A 23 14.75 -10.21 4.31
CA GLY A 23 14.49 -11.59 3.89
C GLY A 23 13.21 -12.20 4.48
N GLN A 24 12.28 -11.38 4.96
CA GLN A 24 10.97 -11.84 5.45
C GLN A 24 9.87 -10.89 4.99
N MET A 25 8.77 -11.44 4.49
CA MET A 25 7.55 -10.70 4.20
C MET A 25 7.00 -10.05 5.47
N THR A 26 7.14 -8.73 5.58
CA THR A 26 6.75 -7.95 6.76
C THR A 26 6.11 -6.62 6.38
N ASN A 27 5.17 -6.16 7.21
CA ASN A 27 4.45 -4.91 6.97
C ASN A 27 5.40 -3.71 7.05
N ILE A 28 5.33 -2.84 6.05
CA ILE A 28 6.04 -1.55 6.02
C ILE A 28 5.09 -0.37 6.24
N LEU A 29 3.82 -0.51 5.88
CA LEU A 29 2.84 0.55 6.03
C LEU A 29 1.50 -0.06 6.40
N GLU A 30 0.86 0.48 7.44
CA GLU A 30 -0.46 0.04 7.87
C GLU A 30 -1.45 1.19 7.78
N PHE A 31 -2.63 0.92 7.24
CA PHE A 31 -3.75 1.83 7.13
C PHE A 31 -4.90 1.34 7.99
N GLN A 32 -5.34 2.20 8.90
CA GLN A 32 -6.47 1.93 9.78
C GLN A 32 -7.43 3.12 9.73
N PRO A 33 -8.71 2.91 9.38
CA PRO A 33 -9.72 3.96 9.51
C PRO A 33 -9.85 4.41 10.96
N ILE A 34 -10.12 5.70 11.18
CA ILE A 34 -10.44 6.19 12.54
C ILE A 34 -11.79 5.63 13.01
N ASP A 35 -12.05 5.70 14.31
CA ASP A 35 -13.28 5.20 14.96
C ASP A 35 -14.56 5.62 14.22
N GLY A 36 -15.41 4.65 13.89
CA GLY A 36 -16.65 4.85 13.14
C GLY A 36 -16.47 5.19 11.66
N MET A 37 -15.28 4.98 11.07
CA MET A 37 -15.03 5.12 9.64
C MET A 37 -14.74 3.78 8.97
N VAL A 38 -15.08 3.72 7.68
CA VAL A 38 -14.78 2.58 6.81
C VAL A 38 -14.00 3.08 5.60
N LEU A 39 -12.86 2.44 5.35
CA LEU A 39 -12.06 2.60 4.14
C LEU A 39 -12.43 1.50 3.15
N THR A 40 -12.56 1.86 1.88
CA THR A 40 -12.74 0.91 0.79
C THR A 40 -11.71 1.20 -0.28
N LEU A 41 -10.88 0.19 -0.58
CA LEU A 41 -9.94 0.20 -1.68
C LEU A 41 -10.55 -0.58 -2.85
N SER A 42 -10.96 0.10 -3.91
CA SER A 42 -11.64 -0.52 -5.04
C SER A 42 -10.65 -0.96 -6.12
N ASN A 43 -10.81 -2.18 -6.64
CA ASN A 43 -10.06 -2.71 -7.77
C ASN A 43 -10.63 -2.20 -9.11
N ARG A 44 -10.61 -0.88 -9.31
CA ARG A 44 -11.07 -0.26 -10.57
C ARG A 44 -9.95 -0.27 -11.61
N GLY A 45 -10.24 -0.80 -12.79
CA GLY A 45 -9.27 -0.81 -13.91
C GLY A 45 -8.22 -1.92 -13.82
N GLY A 46 -8.55 -3.05 -13.17
CA GLY A 46 -7.67 -4.24 -13.12
C GLY A 46 -6.63 -4.24 -11.99
N GLY A 47 -6.51 -3.14 -11.24
CA GLY A 47 -5.74 -3.06 -10.01
C GLY A 47 -5.86 -1.69 -9.38
N ILE A 48 -5.36 -1.54 -8.16
CA ILE A 48 -5.25 -0.24 -7.50
C ILE A 48 -3.90 0.37 -7.90
N PRO A 49 -3.86 1.57 -8.50
CA PRO A 49 -2.61 2.23 -8.81
C PRO A 49 -1.98 2.73 -7.50
N PHE A 50 -0.88 2.10 -7.13
CA PHE A 50 -0.02 2.59 -6.07
C PHE A 50 1.13 3.37 -6.69
N GLN A 51 1.55 4.46 -6.05
CA GLN A 51 2.81 5.11 -6.40
C GLN A 51 3.75 4.99 -5.23
N MET A 52 4.95 4.51 -5.50
CA MET A 52 5.91 4.17 -4.46
C MET A 52 7.30 4.63 -4.86
N ASP A 53 8.01 5.21 -3.90
CA ASP A 53 9.44 5.44 -3.92
C ASP A 53 9.95 4.85 -2.63
N LEU A 54 10.51 3.64 -2.69
CA LEU A 54 10.96 2.88 -1.53
C LEU A 54 12.48 2.88 -1.50
N ARG A 55 13.05 3.42 -0.42
CA ARG A 55 14.48 3.64 -0.27
C ARG A 55 15.00 3.07 1.03
N ASP A 56 16.30 2.78 1.05
CA ASP A 56 17.03 2.38 2.24
C ASP A 56 17.60 3.58 3.02
N ALA A 57 18.33 3.29 4.09
CA ALA A 57 18.98 4.30 4.92
C ALA A 57 20.12 5.07 4.22
N ASN A 58 20.62 4.57 3.09
CA ASN A 58 21.62 5.24 2.26
C ASN A 58 20.99 6.11 1.16
N ASP A 59 19.66 6.23 1.14
CA ASP A 59 18.89 6.89 0.07
C ASP A 59 18.94 6.13 -1.27
N ASP A 60 19.39 4.87 -1.26
CA ASP A 60 19.39 4.01 -2.42
C ASP A 60 18.01 3.33 -2.59
N PRO A 61 17.52 3.13 -3.83
CA PRO A 61 16.27 2.40 -4.04
C PRO A 61 16.36 0.98 -3.49
N LEU A 62 15.25 0.48 -2.92
CA LEU A 62 15.20 -0.90 -2.46
C LEU A 62 15.51 -1.88 -3.61
N PRO A 63 16.09 -3.06 -3.30
CA PRO A 63 16.41 -4.10 -4.28
C PRO A 63 15.28 -4.41 -5.26
N LEU A 64 15.61 -4.61 -6.55
CA LEU A 64 14.61 -4.83 -7.62
C LEU A 64 13.79 -6.11 -7.41
N ASP A 65 14.37 -7.10 -6.75
CA ASP A 65 13.78 -8.38 -6.36
C ASP A 65 12.96 -8.29 -5.06
N THR A 66 12.63 -7.08 -4.61
CA THR A 66 11.69 -6.90 -3.50
C THR A 66 10.29 -7.36 -3.94
N ASP A 67 9.72 -8.29 -3.17
CA ASP A 67 8.34 -8.72 -3.33
C ASP A 67 7.41 -7.78 -2.55
N LEU A 68 6.22 -7.51 -3.08
CA LEU A 68 5.25 -6.63 -2.45
C LEU A 68 3.84 -7.23 -2.46
N GLU A 69 3.16 -7.15 -1.31
CA GLU A 69 1.81 -7.66 -1.11
C GLU A 69 0.94 -6.69 -0.30
N ILE A 70 -0.37 -6.74 -0.54
CA ILE A 70 -1.38 -6.09 0.32
C ILE A 70 -1.93 -7.15 1.26
N VAL A 71 -1.83 -6.88 2.55
CA VAL A 71 -2.27 -7.77 3.62
C VAL A 71 -3.44 -7.13 4.35
N TYR A 72 -4.45 -7.92 4.67
CA TYR A 72 -5.58 -7.52 5.49
C TYR A 72 -5.52 -8.25 6.82
N ASP A 73 -5.55 -7.50 7.91
CA ASP A 73 -5.62 -8.03 9.27
C ASP A 73 -6.90 -7.53 9.94
N ALA A 74 -7.57 -8.42 10.66
CA ALA A 74 -8.82 -8.11 11.32
C ALA A 74 -8.96 -8.93 12.60
N PRO A 75 -9.60 -8.41 13.66
CA PRO A 75 -9.65 -9.09 14.96
C PRO A 75 -10.32 -10.47 14.94
N HIS A 76 -11.16 -10.72 13.93
CA HIS A 76 -11.85 -11.99 13.74
C HIS A 76 -11.00 -13.04 12.99
N LEU A 77 -9.89 -12.62 12.38
CA LEU A 77 -8.95 -13.50 11.70
C LEU A 77 -7.92 -14.03 12.70
N GLN A 78 -7.58 -15.32 12.57
CA GLN A 78 -6.51 -15.91 13.38
C GLN A 78 -5.12 -15.44 12.94
N ARG A 79 -4.98 -15.03 11.67
CA ARG A 79 -3.76 -14.55 11.05
C ARG A 79 -4.12 -13.54 9.95
N PRO A 80 -3.25 -12.54 9.68
CA PRO A 80 -3.40 -11.68 8.52
C PRO A 80 -3.52 -12.49 7.22
N GLN A 81 -4.25 -11.96 6.24
CA GLN A 81 -4.50 -12.60 4.95
C GLN A 81 -3.98 -11.72 3.81
N THR A 82 -3.21 -12.29 2.88
CA THR A 82 -2.85 -11.60 1.65
C THR A 82 -4.09 -11.44 0.77
N VAL A 83 -4.41 -10.20 0.40
CA VAL A 83 -5.61 -9.82 -0.37
C VAL A 83 -5.28 -9.26 -1.75
N SER A 84 -4.00 -9.24 -2.14
CA SER A 84 -3.55 -8.92 -3.50
C SER A 84 -2.82 -10.09 -4.18
N GLU A 85 -2.55 -9.90 -5.46
CA GLU A 85 -1.46 -10.61 -6.12
C GLU A 85 -0.12 -10.16 -5.55
N SER A 86 0.84 -11.09 -5.52
CA SER A 86 2.21 -10.81 -5.11
C SER A 86 2.96 -10.19 -6.27
N LEU A 87 3.47 -8.98 -6.06
CA LEU A 87 4.29 -8.29 -7.04
C LEU A 87 5.75 -8.62 -6.77
N ALA A 88 6.30 -9.57 -7.52
CA ALA A 88 7.64 -10.10 -7.28
C ALA A 88 8.80 -9.21 -7.80
N ASN A 89 8.51 -7.97 -8.16
CA ASN A 89 9.50 -7.06 -8.71
C ASN A 89 9.04 -5.59 -8.60
N ILE A 90 9.80 -4.77 -7.91
CA ILE A 90 9.54 -3.32 -7.81
C ILE A 90 10.31 -2.47 -8.83
N GLY A 91 10.95 -3.09 -9.83
CA GLY A 91 11.80 -2.39 -10.78
C GLY A 91 11.10 -1.34 -11.63
N THR A 92 9.78 -1.41 -11.78
CA THR A 92 9.01 -0.30 -12.38
C THR A 92 8.99 0.92 -11.47
N TYR A 93 8.79 0.74 -10.15
CA TYR A 93 8.80 1.84 -9.17
C TYR A 93 10.18 2.50 -9.09
N ASN A 94 11.25 1.72 -9.11
CA ASN A 94 12.61 2.26 -9.05
C ASN A 94 13.02 3.03 -10.32
N ARG A 95 12.42 2.71 -11.48
CA ARG A 95 12.76 3.35 -12.76
C ARG A 95 11.98 4.65 -13.02
N LEU A 96 10.80 4.77 -12.43
CA LEU A 96 9.88 5.88 -12.69
C LEU A 96 9.77 6.75 -11.44
N SER A 97 9.87 8.08 -11.61
CA SER A 97 9.50 9.01 -10.55
C SER A 97 8.01 8.90 -10.20
N ILE A 98 7.60 9.32 -9.00
CA ILE A 98 6.19 9.33 -8.59
C ILE A 98 5.30 10.05 -9.63
N ALA A 99 5.77 11.15 -10.21
CA ALA A 99 5.04 11.89 -11.24
C ALA A 99 4.85 11.07 -12.53
N GLU A 100 5.86 10.29 -12.94
CA GLU A 100 5.75 9.39 -14.08
C GLU A 100 4.84 8.20 -13.78
N GLN A 101 4.87 7.67 -12.55
CA GLN A 101 3.98 6.60 -12.10
C GLN A 101 2.50 7.02 -12.09
N GLN A 102 2.20 8.32 -11.93
CA GLN A 102 0.86 8.89 -12.02
C GLN A 102 0.39 9.15 -13.46
N ASN A 103 1.31 9.16 -14.42
CA ASN A 103 0.96 9.42 -15.81
C ASN A 103 0.16 8.24 -16.39
N GLU A 104 -0.86 8.54 -17.20
CA GLU A 104 -1.74 7.55 -17.84
C GLU A 104 -0.95 6.50 -18.64
N ASP A 105 0.21 6.87 -19.18
CA ASP A 105 1.09 5.97 -19.94
C ASP A 105 1.71 4.85 -19.09
N TYR A 106 1.88 5.07 -17.77
CA TYR A 106 2.58 4.16 -16.86
C TYR A 106 1.74 3.70 -15.67
N VAL A 107 0.58 4.33 -15.42
CA VAL A 107 -0.31 4.01 -14.30
C VAL A 107 -0.76 2.55 -14.33
N GLU A 108 -0.86 1.92 -15.51
CA GLU A 108 -1.18 0.50 -15.61
C GLU A 108 -0.08 -0.41 -15.05
N GLN A 109 1.18 0.01 -15.13
CA GLN A 109 2.34 -0.78 -14.69
C GLN A 109 2.57 -0.69 -13.17
N THR A 110 1.88 0.22 -12.50
CA THR A 110 1.95 0.48 -11.06
C THR A 110 0.69 0.02 -10.32
N ARG A 111 -0.17 -0.73 -11.02
CA ARG A 111 -1.38 -1.33 -10.45
C ARG A 111 -1.05 -2.60 -9.68
N ILE A 112 -1.58 -2.69 -8.47
CA ILE A 112 -1.59 -3.91 -7.67
C ILE A 112 -3.00 -4.49 -7.70
N SER A 113 -3.15 -5.68 -8.26
CA SER A 113 -4.41 -6.40 -8.37
C SER A 113 -4.85 -6.90 -7.00
N LEU A 114 -6.08 -6.58 -6.57
CA LEU A 114 -6.71 -7.26 -5.43
C LEU A 114 -7.30 -8.59 -5.87
N ASN A 115 -7.25 -9.60 -4.99
CA ASN A 115 -7.91 -10.90 -5.18
C ASN A 115 -9.44 -10.77 -5.27
N GLY A 116 -9.99 -9.65 -4.78
CA GLY A 116 -11.41 -9.29 -4.85
C GLY A 116 -11.69 -8.05 -5.69
N ARG A 117 -12.98 -7.67 -5.77
CA ARG A 117 -13.42 -6.42 -6.43
C ARG A 117 -13.05 -5.18 -5.63
N GLU A 118 -13.00 -5.30 -4.32
CA GLU A 118 -12.65 -4.25 -3.39
C GLU A 118 -12.19 -4.87 -2.07
N LEU A 119 -11.39 -4.12 -1.33
CA LEU A 119 -11.04 -4.40 0.05
C LEU A 119 -11.78 -3.40 0.94
N VAL A 120 -12.59 -3.90 1.86
CA VAL A 120 -13.30 -3.08 2.85
C VAL A 120 -12.59 -3.24 4.19
N VAL A 121 -12.14 -2.13 4.75
CA VAL A 121 -11.40 -2.04 6.01
C VAL A 121 -12.25 -1.22 6.96
N ARG A 122 -12.69 -1.81 8.08
CA ARG A 122 -13.39 -1.10 9.16
C ARG A 122 -12.37 -0.49 10.12
N ASP A 123 -12.83 0.37 11.02
CA ASP A 123 -12.03 1.00 12.07
C ASP A 123 -11.25 0.01 12.95
N ILE A 124 -11.81 -1.18 13.20
CA ILE A 124 -11.15 -2.26 13.95
C ILE A 124 -10.20 -3.12 13.09
N ASP A 125 -10.22 -2.97 11.77
CA ASP A 125 -9.42 -3.74 10.83
C ASP A 125 -8.21 -2.93 10.32
N ILE A 126 -7.21 -3.61 9.75
CA ILE A 126 -5.99 -3.00 9.22
C ILE A 126 -5.79 -3.50 7.78
N ALA A 127 -5.48 -2.57 6.87
CA ALA A 127 -4.90 -2.91 5.57
C ALA A 127 -3.43 -2.49 5.55
N ALA A 128 -2.54 -3.41 5.22
CA ALA A 128 -1.10 -3.20 5.24
C ALA A 128 -0.49 -3.40 3.85
N VAL A 129 0.56 -2.64 3.57
CA VAL A 129 1.53 -2.95 2.52
C VAL A 129 2.67 -3.71 3.19
N ALA A 130 2.93 -4.93 2.73
CA ALA A 130 4.01 -5.77 3.17
C ALA A 130 5.03 -5.94 2.05
N ILE A 131 6.31 -6.01 2.42
CA ILE A 131 7.38 -6.31 1.48
C ILE A 131 8.29 -7.41 2.03
N GLU A 132 8.90 -8.15 1.11
CA GLU A 132 10.07 -8.97 1.37
C GLU A 132 11.24 -8.39 0.58
N SER A 133 12.22 -7.83 1.29
CA SER A 133 13.39 -7.20 0.68
C SER A 133 14.66 -7.64 1.40
N SER A 134 15.80 -7.64 0.71
CA SER A 134 17.10 -7.89 1.35
C SER A 134 17.63 -6.68 2.14
N GLU A 135 17.06 -5.50 1.93
CA GLU A 135 17.41 -4.26 2.63
C GLU A 135 16.25 -3.74 3.48
N GLN A 136 16.55 -2.88 4.46
CA GLN A 136 15.54 -2.23 5.29
C GLN A 136 15.06 -0.92 4.67
N ILE A 137 13.74 -0.70 4.70
CA ILE A 137 13.13 0.56 4.29
C ILE A 137 13.45 1.68 5.28
N ASP A 138 13.73 2.87 4.74
CA ASP A 138 13.83 4.12 5.47
C ASP A 138 12.69 5.06 5.04
N TRP A 139 11.73 5.27 5.94
CA TRP A 139 10.59 6.17 5.72
C TRP A 139 10.96 7.65 5.65
N SER A 140 12.15 8.04 6.12
CA SER A 140 12.63 9.41 5.94
C SER A 140 12.91 9.73 4.47
N ASN A 141 13.21 8.71 3.66
CA ASN A 141 13.46 8.80 2.22
C ASN A 141 12.36 8.16 1.37
N SER A 142 11.46 7.37 1.97
CA SER A 142 10.42 6.61 1.27
C SER A 142 9.06 7.30 1.27
N ARG A 143 8.26 7.04 0.23
CA ARG A 143 6.90 7.57 0.08
C ARG A 143 5.99 6.56 -0.60
N ILE A 144 4.74 6.48 -0.14
CA ILE A 144 3.68 5.71 -0.79
C ILE A 144 2.45 6.60 -0.96
N TYR A 145 1.81 6.49 -2.12
CA TYR A 145 0.55 7.14 -2.45
C TYR A 145 -0.42 6.15 -3.11
N VAL A 146 -1.71 6.34 -2.87
CA VAL A 146 -2.79 5.61 -3.54
C VAL A 146 -3.77 6.62 -4.11
N ASP A 147 -4.13 6.44 -5.38
CA ASP A 147 -5.00 7.38 -6.07
C ASP A 147 -6.39 7.44 -5.44
N LYS A 148 -6.93 8.66 -5.36
CA LYS A 148 -8.25 8.96 -4.78
C LYS A 148 -9.39 8.23 -5.50
N ASP A 149 -9.26 7.92 -6.78
CA ASP A 149 -10.32 7.30 -7.57
C ASP A 149 -10.54 5.82 -7.19
N ASN A 150 -9.56 5.22 -6.50
CA ASN A 150 -9.60 3.87 -5.95
C ASN A 150 -9.82 3.85 -4.44
N VAL A 151 -9.85 5.01 -3.77
CA VAL A 151 -9.97 5.13 -2.32
C VAL A 151 -11.30 5.81 -1.98
N THR A 152 -12.13 5.14 -1.17
CA THR A 152 -13.37 5.73 -0.65
C THR A 152 -13.42 5.61 0.87
N THR A 153 -13.67 6.73 1.54
CA THR A 153 -13.95 6.78 2.99
C THR A 153 -15.40 7.17 3.24
N ARG A 154 -16.03 6.50 4.21
CA ARG A 154 -17.41 6.79 4.67
C ARG A 154 -17.54 6.51 6.16
N GLN A 155 -18.52 7.16 6.79
CA GLN A 155 -18.93 6.79 8.16
C GLN A 155 -19.59 5.42 8.14
N GLU A 156 -19.31 4.62 9.16
CA GLU A 156 -20.06 3.41 9.46
C GLU A 156 -21.48 3.82 9.89
N ALA A 157 -22.48 3.09 9.40
CA ALA A 157 -23.90 3.43 9.54
C ALA A 157 -24.54 2.73 10.74
#